data_AF-A0A959H4I1-F1
#
_entry.id   AF-A0A959H4I1-F1
#
_cell.length_a   1.000
_cell.length_b   1.000
_cell.length_c   1.000
_cell.angle_alpha   90.00
_cell.angle_beta   90.00
_cell.angle_gamma   90.00
#
_symmetry.space_group_name_H-M   'P 1'
#
loop_
_entity.id
_entity.type
_entity.pdbx_description
1 polymer ?
#
loop_
_entity_poly.entity_id
_entity_poly.type
_entity_poly.pdbx_seq_one_letter_code
_entity_poly.pdbx_strand_id
1 'polypeptide(L)'
;MKHLIEISRIVTKRKVRKIEIFDDHSLRHKKSKFNEFYEALRTNKFKSDRDAAQQLYGCSPTDPKYRQLKSRFRKRLLNTLFFLDVNLPSASGYDRAYYSCNKDWTLVKTLIWYNAPHTAAHLARQVLTTSLKFKFADLIVNCSRILRDYSAENGDERSFDAYNEYLKEYSTILDAEIRSEELYQRAVMSYNLPFSRNPELAGQIQSYCETLVKLSEENDSPVIYYNMYLVWIYRYEMERDFEGMLEVCEQGEKYIEQNPVFEQESKLILFQTKKMSAYLHLHNYRDGRATAEKCLNHFPEGTDPWFTFMEYYFLLAMHTENYINALAIYNRATDNPKFKKQDSLVQEKWNIFEGYVNYIIEKEGKNNKILLMQARRGFRASKLLSSPALYPREQRIFSVLVIILQILFLLERKSLSKIPEHIERLKKYATRQLKKEEYQRPIQFIRLLLQLNKAGFQLEELSNTEKHLAGLEEHPFFYRGLASELEIIPYEKLWGYLLSYLK
;
A
#
# COMPACT_ATOMS: atom_id res chain seq x y z
N MET A 1 -44.52 -15.85 -5.47
CA MET A 1 -44.99 -16.77 -4.40
C MET A 1 -44.19 -18.06 -4.28
N LYS A 2 -43.94 -18.83 -5.36
CA LYS A 2 -43.19 -20.11 -5.30
C LYS A 2 -41.82 -19.99 -4.58
N HIS A 3 -41.03 -18.97 -4.91
CA HIS A 3 -39.72 -18.74 -4.27
C HIS A 3 -39.80 -18.45 -2.76
N LEU A 4 -40.76 -17.63 -2.36
CA LEU A 4 -40.98 -17.29 -0.95
C LEU A 4 -41.39 -18.52 -0.13
N ILE A 5 -42.15 -19.44 -0.73
CA ILE A 5 -42.54 -20.70 -0.09
C ILE A 5 -41.30 -21.57 0.17
N GLU A 6 -40.42 -21.74 -0.81
CA GLU A 6 -39.16 -22.49 -0.64
C GLU A 6 -38.28 -21.89 0.48
N ILE A 7 -38.07 -20.58 0.45
CA ILE A 7 -37.28 -19.88 1.46
C ILE A 7 -37.90 -20.03 2.85
N SER A 8 -39.23 -19.87 2.98
CA SER A 8 -39.93 -19.98 4.27
C SER A 8 -39.84 -21.37 4.91
N ARG A 9 -39.75 -22.43 4.09
CA ARG A 9 -39.54 -23.81 4.57
C ARG A 9 -38.13 -24.01 5.12
N ILE A 10 -37.15 -23.31 4.56
CA ILE A 10 -35.75 -23.36 5.02
C ILE A 10 -35.60 -22.58 6.33
N VAL A 11 -36.17 -21.37 6.40
CA VAL A 11 -36.03 -20.44 7.53
C VAL A 11 -37.05 -20.75 8.63
N THR A 12 -36.85 -21.87 9.33
CA THR A 12 -37.73 -22.26 10.45
C THR A 12 -37.43 -21.49 11.74
N LYS A 13 -38.46 -21.30 12.60
CA LYS A 13 -38.30 -20.68 13.93
C LYS A 13 -37.18 -21.31 14.77
N ARG A 14 -36.96 -22.62 14.64
CA ARG A 14 -35.89 -23.36 15.35
C ARG A 14 -34.49 -23.03 14.83
N LYS A 15 -34.33 -22.87 13.51
CA LYS A 15 -33.06 -22.46 12.91
C LYS A 15 -32.75 -20.99 13.21
N VAL A 16 -33.76 -20.11 13.14
CA VAL A 16 -33.62 -18.69 13.49
C VAL A 16 -33.18 -18.49 14.94
N ARG A 17 -33.76 -19.22 15.90
CA ARG A 17 -33.34 -19.16 17.31
C ARG A 17 -31.90 -19.62 17.58
N LYS A 18 -31.29 -20.36 16.65
CA LYS A 18 -29.90 -20.86 16.75
C LYS A 18 -28.89 -19.94 16.06
N ILE A 19 -29.33 -18.81 15.49
CA ILE A 19 -28.44 -17.85 14.86
C ILE A 19 -27.61 -17.18 15.97
N GLU A 20 -26.31 -17.47 15.96
CA GLU A 20 -25.35 -16.86 16.87
C GLU A 20 -24.66 -15.71 16.11
N ILE A 21 -25.19 -14.50 16.25
CA ILE A 21 -24.63 -13.26 15.69
C ILE A 21 -24.24 -12.28 16.81
N PHE A 22 -23.50 -11.27 16.42
CA PHE A 22 -23.18 -10.11 17.22
C PHE A 22 -24.24 -9.04 16.94
N ASP A 23 -25.25 -8.96 17.80
CA ASP A 23 -26.36 -8.02 17.67
C ASP A 23 -26.20 -6.80 18.60
N ASP A 24 -26.94 -5.73 18.31
CA ASP A 24 -26.94 -4.50 19.11
C ASP A 24 -27.30 -4.78 20.58
N HIS A 25 -28.16 -5.76 20.83
CA HIS A 25 -28.49 -6.20 22.18
C HIS A 25 -27.27 -6.77 22.93
N SER A 26 -26.45 -7.62 22.28
CA SER A 26 -25.19 -8.13 22.86
C SER A 26 -24.18 -7.02 23.17
N LEU A 27 -24.15 -5.95 22.37
CA LEU A 27 -23.29 -4.77 22.56
C LEU A 27 -23.75 -3.87 23.70
N ARG A 28 -25.06 -3.77 23.95
CA ARG A 28 -25.62 -2.96 25.04
C ARG A 28 -25.38 -3.56 26.44
N HIS A 29 -25.16 -4.87 26.54
CA HIS A 29 -24.82 -5.54 27.80
C HIS A 29 -23.36 -5.32 28.20
N LYS A 30 -23.06 -4.14 28.75
CA LYS A 30 -21.71 -3.72 29.21
C LYS A 30 -21.03 -4.70 30.19
N LYS A 31 -21.79 -5.50 30.94
CA LYS A 31 -21.27 -6.46 31.91
C LYS A 31 -20.94 -7.85 31.33
N SER A 32 -21.22 -8.10 30.06
CA SER A 32 -20.89 -9.38 29.43
C SER A 32 -19.39 -9.48 29.17
N LYS A 33 -18.77 -10.60 29.57
CA LYS A 33 -17.38 -10.94 29.21
C LYS A 33 -17.13 -10.91 27.70
N PHE A 34 -18.18 -11.08 26.91
CA PHE A 34 -18.16 -10.97 25.45
C PHE A 34 -17.95 -9.53 24.97
N ASN A 35 -18.62 -8.56 25.59
CA ASN A 35 -18.48 -7.14 25.27
C ASN A 35 -17.16 -6.59 25.81
N GLU A 36 -16.76 -7.02 27.01
CA GLU A 36 -15.43 -6.73 27.56
C GLU A 36 -14.32 -7.21 26.62
N PHE A 37 -14.45 -8.43 26.07
CA PHE A 37 -13.50 -8.95 25.09
C PHE A 37 -13.51 -8.13 23.79
N TYR A 38 -14.68 -7.74 23.30
CA TYR A 38 -14.83 -6.89 22.10
C TYR A 38 -14.19 -5.50 22.26
N GLU A 39 -14.55 -4.75 23.31
CA GLU A 39 -14.02 -3.39 23.53
C GLU A 39 -12.51 -3.41 23.76
N ALA A 40 -12.00 -4.41 24.48
CA ALA A 40 -10.57 -4.54 24.71
C ALA A 40 -9.80 -4.91 23.42
N LEU A 41 -10.37 -5.71 22.51
CA LEU A 41 -9.79 -5.93 21.18
C LEU A 41 -9.85 -4.66 20.32
N ARG A 42 -11.00 -3.97 20.29
CA ARG A 42 -11.18 -2.72 19.53
C ARG A 42 -10.25 -1.59 19.99
N THR A 43 -9.91 -1.57 21.28
CA THR A 43 -9.00 -0.58 21.88
C THR A 43 -7.55 -1.06 21.93
N ASN A 44 -7.21 -2.17 21.28
CA ASN A 44 -5.86 -2.77 21.27
C ASN A 44 -5.25 -3.00 22.66
N LYS A 45 -6.09 -3.28 23.67
CA LYS A 45 -5.65 -3.59 25.04
C LYS A 45 -5.04 -4.98 25.16
N PHE A 46 -5.53 -5.94 24.38
CA PHE A 46 -4.99 -7.31 24.36
C PHE A 46 -3.94 -7.47 23.28
N LYS A 47 -2.70 -7.78 23.69
CA LYS A 47 -1.59 -8.09 22.77
C LYS A 47 -1.36 -9.58 22.62
N SER A 48 -1.78 -10.38 23.59
CA SER A 48 -1.64 -11.83 23.59
C SER A 48 -2.84 -12.55 24.21
N ASP A 49 -2.97 -13.84 23.90
CA ASP A 49 -3.96 -14.72 24.55
C ASP A 49 -3.72 -14.83 26.06
N ARG A 50 -2.48 -14.66 26.53
CA ARG A 50 -2.14 -14.65 27.96
C ARG A 50 -2.74 -13.44 28.67
N ASP A 51 -2.61 -12.27 28.07
CA ASP A 51 -3.17 -11.03 28.62
C ASP A 51 -4.70 -11.10 28.67
N ALA A 52 -5.30 -11.58 27.58
CA ALA A 52 -6.76 -11.74 27.48
C ALA A 52 -7.32 -12.76 28.48
N ALA A 53 -6.68 -13.93 28.63
CA ALA A 53 -7.14 -14.96 29.57
C ALA A 53 -7.02 -14.50 31.04
N GLN A 54 -5.91 -13.85 31.39
CA GLN A 54 -5.67 -13.33 32.73
C GLN A 54 -6.65 -12.21 33.08
N GLN A 55 -6.89 -11.27 32.16
CA GLN A 55 -7.78 -10.13 32.44
C GLN A 55 -9.27 -10.51 32.45
N LEU A 56 -9.69 -11.43 31.57
CA LEU A 56 -11.10 -11.81 31.47
C LEU A 56 -11.52 -12.81 32.55
N TYR A 57 -10.69 -13.82 32.82
CA TYR A 57 -11.05 -14.94 33.71
C TYR A 57 -10.01 -15.25 34.80
N GLY A 58 -8.86 -14.57 34.84
CA GLY A 58 -7.78 -14.88 35.77
C GLY A 58 -7.17 -16.26 35.56
N CYS A 59 -7.24 -16.80 34.34
CA CYS A 59 -6.87 -18.18 34.02
C CYS A 59 -5.74 -18.27 32.99
N SER A 60 -5.22 -19.49 32.79
CA SER A 60 -4.28 -19.74 31.70
C SER A 60 -4.98 -19.69 30.33
N PRO A 61 -4.25 -19.41 29.24
CA PRO A 61 -4.78 -19.53 27.87
C PRO A 61 -5.29 -20.93 27.50
N THR A 62 -4.81 -21.95 28.20
CA THR A 62 -5.20 -23.34 28.00
C THR A 62 -6.48 -23.71 28.74
N ASP A 63 -7.02 -22.84 29.60
CA ASP A 63 -8.26 -23.10 30.32
C ASP A 63 -9.45 -23.29 29.34
N PRO A 64 -10.25 -24.36 29.49
CA PRO A 64 -11.46 -24.58 28.70
C PRO A 64 -12.42 -23.38 28.65
N LYS A 65 -12.54 -22.59 29.73
CA LYS A 65 -13.46 -21.44 29.81
C LYS A 65 -13.06 -20.34 28.82
N TYR A 66 -11.79 -19.97 28.80
CA TYR A 66 -11.26 -18.98 27.86
C TYR A 66 -11.34 -19.49 26.41
N ARG A 67 -10.95 -20.75 26.17
CA ARG A 67 -11.03 -21.36 24.82
C ARG A 67 -12.44 -21.39 24.27
N GLN A 68 -13.44 -21.70 25.09
CA GLN A 68 -14.85 -21.64 24.69
C GLN A 68 -15.32 -20.22 24.40
N LEU A 69 -14.95 -19.23 25.23
CA LEU A 69 -15.26 -17.82 24.97
C LEU A 69 -14.68 -17.40 23.62
N LYS A 70 -13.38 -17.62 23.39
CA LYS A 70 -12.68 -17.24 22.16
C LYS A 70 -13.29 -17.92 20.93
N SER A 71 -13.61 -19.21 21.02
CA SER A 71 -14.24 -19.97 19.94
C SER A 71 -15.63 -19.41 19.58
N ARG A 72 -16.50 -19.23 20.59
CA ARG A 72 -17.84 -18.66 20.38
C ARG A 72 -17.77 -17.21 19.88
N PHE A 73 -16.84 -16.42 20.41
CA PHE A 73 -16.57 -15.05 19.98
C PHE A 73 -16.19 -14.97 18.51
N ARG A 74 -15.18 -15.75 18.09
CA ARG A 74 -14.78 -15.84 16.69
C ARG A 74 -15.94 -16.26 15.79
N LYS A 75 -16.68 -17.29 16.18
CA LYS A 75 -17.83 -17.78 15.40
C LYS A 75 -18.91 -16.71 15.22
N ARG A 76 -19.29 -16.01 16.30
CA ARG A 76 -20.29 -14.92 16.24
C ARG A 76 -19.81 -13.76 15.39
N LEU A 77 -18.56 -13.34 15.52
CA LEU A 77 -17.99 -12.27 14.68
C LEU A 77 -18.06 -12.63 13.20
N LEU A 78 -17.56 -13.82 12.82
CA LEU A 78 -17.58 -14.26 11.42
C LEU A 78 -19.01 -14.37 10.87
N ASN A 79 -19.94 -14.91 11.65
CA ASN A 79 -21.35 -14.97 11.25
C ASN A 79 -21.96 -13.59 11.01
N THR A 80 -21.54 -12.59 11.80
CA THR A 80 -22.05 -11.21 11.67
C THR A 80 -21.62 -10.57 10.36
N LEU A 81 -20.49 -10.98 9.79
CA LEU A 81 -19.99 -10.45 8.51
C LEU A 81 -20.99 -10.64 7.36
N PHE A 82 -21.80 -11.71 7.36
CA PHE A 82 -22.84 -11.94 6.36
C PHE A 82 -23.98 -10.90 6.39
N PHE A 83 -24.14 -10.20 7.51
CA PHE A 83 -25.20 -9.22 7.73
C PHE A 83 -24.72 -7.77 7.58
N LEU A 84 -23.43 -7.55 7.34
CA LEU A 84 -22.91 -6.21 7.09
C LEU A 84 -23.45 -5.69 5.74
N ASP A 85 -23.82 -4.41 5.73
CA ASP A 85 -24.17 -3.69 4.53
C ASP A 85 -22.90 -3.12 3.89
N VAL A 86 -22.75 -3.30 2.58
CA VAL A 86 -21.61 -2.87 1.77
C VAL A 86 -21.96 -1.66 0.90
N ASN A 87 -23.06 -0.99 1.21
CA ASN A 87 -23.33 0.39 0.82
C ASN A 87 -22.34 1.39 1.48
N LEU A 88 -21.04 1.09 1.40
CA LEU A 88 -19.96 2.01 1.71
C LEU A 88 -19.90 3.04 0.58
N PRO A 89 -19.92 4.36 0.90
CA PRO A 89 -19.81 5.43 -0.08
C PRO A 89 -18.53 5.37 -0.92
N SER A 90 -17.47 4.71 -0.42
CA SER A 90 -16.15 4.69 -1.05
C SER A 90 -15.94 3.59 -2.08
N ALA A 91 -16.72 2.50 -2.11
CA ALA A 91 -16.46 1.41 -3.06
C ALA A 91 -16.89 1.80 -4.49
N SER A 92 -16.03 1.54 -5.49
CA SER A 92 -16.38 1.73 -6.89
C SER A 92 -17.57 0.85 -7.29
N GLY A 93 -18.23 1.19 -8.41
CA GLY A 93 -19.35 0.41 -8.93
C GLY A 93 -18.98 -1.06 -9.19
N TYR A 94 -17.76 -1.31 -9.67
CA TYR A 94 -17.22 -2.63 -9.93
C TYR A 94 -17.04 -3.45 -8.66
N ASP A 95 -16.31 -2.91 -7.66
CA ASP A 95 -16.01 -3.63 -6.41
C ASP A 95 -17.29 -3.93 -5.61
N ARG A 96 -18.23 -2.97 -5.59
CA ARG A 96 -19.54 -3.16 -4.95
C ARG A 96 -20.34 -4.26 -5.64
N ALA A 97 -20.34 -4.29 -6.98
CA ALA A 97 -21.01 -5.32 -7.75
C ALA A 97 -20.38 -6.70 -7.49
N TYR A 98 -19.06 -6.80 -7.50
CA TYR A 98 -18.35 -8.06 -7.24
C TYR A 98 -18.64 -8.61 -5.85
N TYR A 99 -18.63 -7.75 -4.82
CA TYR A 99 -19.01 -8.13 -3.46
C TYR A 99 -20.46 -8.61 -3.38
N SER A 100 -21.40 -7.85 -3.95
CA SER A 100 -22.83 -8.20 -3.93
C SER A 100 -23.07 -9.54 -4.62
N CYS A 101 -22.47 -9.76 -5.79
CA CYS A 101 -22.58 -11.02 -6.50
C CYS A 101 -22.01 -12.19 -5.69
N ASN A 102 -20.89 -12.03 -4.98
CA ASN A 102 -20.34 -13.07 -4.12
C ASN A 102 -21.23 -13.39 -2.90
N LYS A 103 -21.88 -12.38 -2.33
CA LYS A 103 -22.86 -12.54 -1.25
C LYS A 103 -24.08 -13.32 -1.75
N ASP A 104 -24.65 -12.92 -2.88
CA ASP A 104 -25.79 -13.59 -3.50
C ASP A 104 -25.42 -15.00 -3.96
N TRP A 105 -24.21 -15.19 -4.46
CA TRP A 105 -23.67 -16.50 -4.82
C TRP A 105 -23.62 -17.47 -3.63
N THR A 106 -23.19 -16.97 -2.47
CA THR A 106 -23.20 -17.77 -1.23
C THR A 106 -24.62 -18.18 -0.84
N LEU A 107 -25.61 -17.29 -1.06
CA LEU A 107 -27.03 -17.63 -0.88
C LEU A 107 -27.51 -18.67 -1.88
N VAL A 108 -27.11 -18.59 -3.16
CA VAL A 108 -27.40 -19.62 -4.17
C VAL A 108 -26.93 -20.99 -3.69
N LYS A 109 -25.66 -21.12 -3.27
CA LYS A 109 -25.13 -22.38 -2.73
C LYS A 109 -25.89 -22.88 -1.51
N THR A 110 -26.29 -21.96 -0.63
CA THR A 110 -27.09 -22.29 0.55
C THR A 110 -28.46 -22.82 0.16
N LEU A 111 -29.13 -22.22 -0.82
CA LEU A 111 -30.42 -22.67 -1.33
C LEU A 111 -30.34 -24.06 -1.97
N ILE A 112 -29.28 -24.33 -2.75
CA ILE A 112 -29.01 -25.66 -3.33
C ILE A 112 -28.82 -26.70 -2.22
N TRP A 113 -28.02 -26.37 -1.20
CA TRP A 113 -27.78 -27.27 -0.07
C TRP A 113 -29.06 -27.67 0.66
N TYR A 114 -30.03 -26.74 0.76
CA TYR A 114 -31.33 -27.00 1.38
C TYR A 114 -32.41 -27.49 0.40
N ASN A 115 -32.03 -27.90 -0.80
CA ASN A 115 -32.92 -28.42 -1.84
C ASN A 115 -34.04 -27.45 -2.26
N ALA A 116 -33.68 -26.18 -2.49
CA ALA A 116 -34.55 -25.16 -3.09
C ALA A 116 -34.04 -24.74 -4.49
N PRO A 117 -34.09 -25.64 -5.49
CA PRO A 117 -33.45 -25.43 -6.79
C PRO A 117 -34.09 -24.30 -7.60
N HIS A 118 -35.42 -24.12 -7.54
CA HIS A 118 -36.09 -23.07 -8.31
C HIS A 118 -35.71 -21.67 -7.84
N THR A 119 -35.61 -21.46 -6.52
CA THR A 119 -35.13 -20.19 -5.96
C THR A 119 -33.64 -20.00 -6.19
N ALA A 120 -32.83 -21.07 -6.06
CA ALA A 120 -31.41 -21.00 -6.37
C ALA A 120 -31.15 -20.59 -7.83
N ALA A 121 -31.86 -21.19 -8.80
CA ALA A 121 -31.75 -20.85 -10.21
C ALA A 121 -32.25 -19.42 -10.52
N HIS A 122 -33.28 -18.94 -9.84
CA HIS A 122 -33.72 -17.56 -9.98
C HIS A 122 -32.63 -16.57 -9.54
N LEU A 123 -32.06 -16.76 -8.35
CA LEU A 123 -30.99 -15.90 -7.83
C LEU A 123 -29.71 -16.03 -8.65
N ALA A 124 -29.34 -17.24 -9.09
CA ALA A 124 -28.18 -17.48 -9.96
C ALA A 124 -28.29 -16.72 -11.30
N ARG A 125 -29.49 -16.58 -11.88
CA ARG A 125 -29.70 -15.74 -13.08
C ARG A 125 -29.46 -14.25 -12.81
N GLN A 126 -29.84 -13.75 -11.63
CA GLN A 126 -29.58 -12.36 -11.25
C GLN A 126 -28.08 -12.10 -11.08
N VAL A 127 -27.38 -13.03 -10.42
CA VAL A 127 -25.92 -13.00 -10.30
C VAL A 127 -25.28 -13.03 -11.69
N LEU A 128 -25.66 -13.99 -12.55
CA LEU A 128 -25.13 -14.10 -13.91
C LEU A 128 -25.34 -12.82 -14.73
N THR A 129 -26.52 -12.20 -14.65
CA THR A 129 -26.81 -10.94 -15.38
C THR A 129 -25.85 -9.83 -14.97
N THR A 130 -25.62 -9.67 -13.67
CA THR A 130 -24.68 -8.68 -13.15
C THR A 130 -23.24 -9.05 -13.50
N SER A 131 -22.88 -10.32 -13.37
CA SER A 131 -21.54 -10.81 -13.70
C SER A 131 -21.19 -10.66 -15.18
N LEU A 132 -22.13 -10.87 -16.10
CA LEU A 132 -21.94 -10.61 -17.54
C LEU A 132 -21.70 -9.12 -17.81
N LYS A 133 -22.43 -8.23 -17.15
CA LYS A 133 -22.26 -6.78 -17.29
C LYS A 133 -20.85 -6.33 -16.88
N PHE A 134 -20.32 -6.88 -15.80
CA PHE A 134 -19.00 -6.53 -15.24
C PHE A 134 -17.87 -7.49 -15.66
N LYS A 135 -18.17 -8.51 -16.47
CA LYS A 135 -17.25 -9.56 -16.92
C LYS A 135 -16.55 -10.32 -15.78
N PHE A 136 -17.29 -10.72 -14.74
CA PHE A 136 -16.74 -11.57 -13.66
C PHE A 136 -16.67 -13.04 -14.11
N ALA A 137 -15.60 -13.44 -14.79
CA ALA A 137 -15.49 -14.76 -15.43
C ALA A 137 -15.69 -15.93 -14.44
N ASP A 138 -15.12 -15.82 -13.24
CA ASP A 138 -15.26 -16.79 -12.14
C ASP A 138 -16.74 -17.04 -11.77
N LEU A 139 -17.52 -15.97 -11.60
CA LEU A 139 -18.92 -16.03 -11.23
C LEU A 139 -19.81 -16.44 -12.41
N ILE A 140 -19.46 -16.04 -13.63
CA ILE A 140 -20.16 -16.47 -14.85
C ILE A 140 -20.04 -17.99 -14.99
N VAL A 141 -18.82 -18.55 -14.94
CA VAL A 141 -18.60 -20.00 -15.01
C VAL A 141 -19.38 -20.72 -13.91
N ASN A 142 -19.30 -20.22 -12.68
CA ASN A 142 -19.98 -20.83 -11.53
C ASN A 142 -21.51 -20.81 -11.64
N CYS A 143 -22.10 -19.70 -12.08
CA CYS A 143 -23.55 -19.57 -12.26
C CYS A 143 -24.03 -20.38 -13.46
N SER A 144 -23.31 -20.33 -14.59
CA SER A 144 -23.64 -21.09 -15.79
C SER A 144 -23.66 -22.59 -15.53
N ARG A 145 -22.77 -23.12 -14.68
CA ARG A 145 -22.83 -24.54 -14.25
C ARG A 145 -24.15 -24.90 -13.58
N ILE A 146 -24.57 -24.14 -12.57
CA ILE A 146 -25.83 -24.41 -11.85
C ILE A 146 -27.04 -24.24 -12.75
N LEU A 147 -27.04 -23.21 -13.58
CA LEU A 147 -28.17 -22.93 -14.46
C LEU A 147 -28.28 -23.97 -15.57
N ARG A 148 -27.16 -24.45 -16.09
CA ARG A 148 -27.13 -25.57 -17.04
C ARG A 148 -27.64 -26.86 -16.41
N ASP A 149 -27.21 -27.19 -15.19
CA ASP A 149 -27.69 -28.36 -14.45
C ASP A 149 -29.22 -28.27 -14.22
N TYR A 150 -29.70 -27.10 -13.80
CA TYR A 150 -31.14 -26.84 -13.62
C TYR A 150 -31.93 -26.93 -14.95
N SER A 151 -31.39 -26.44 -16.07
CA SER A 151 -32.03 -26.56 -17.38
C SER A 151 -32.14 -28.02 -17.82
N ALA A 152 -31.10 -28.83 -17.58
CA ALA A 152 -31.12 -30.26 -17.88
C ALA A 152 -32.20 -31.00 -17.07
N GLU A 153 -32.33 -30.71 -15.78
CA GLU A 153 -33.37 -31.30 -14.92
C GLU A 153 -34.80 -30.96 -15.38
N ASN A 154 -34.99 -29.80 -16.01
CA ASN A 154 -36.29 -29.35 -16.50
C ASN A 154 -36.54 -29.65 -18.00
N GLY A 155 -35.56 -30.24 -18.70
CA GLY A 155 -35.65 -30.51 -20.14
C GLY A 155 -35.66 -29.26 -21.04
N ASP A 156 -35.12 -28.13 -20.56
CA ASP A 156 -35.01 -26.89 -21.33
C ASP A 156 -33.69 -26.84 -22.12
N GLU A 157 -33.69 -27.46 -23.30
CA GLU A 157 -32.51 -27.56 -24.18
C GLU A 157 -31.97 -26.19 -24.60
N ARG A 158 -32.85 -25.21 -24.88
CA ARG A 158 -32.42 -23.88 -25.33
C ARG A 158 -31.62 -23.15 -24.27
N SER A 159 -32.13 -23.13 -23.03
CA SER A 159 -31.41 -22.52 -21.92
C SER A 159 -30.14 -23.31 -21.58
N PHE A 160 -30.18 -24.64 -21.71
CA PHE A 160 -29.00 -25.49 -21.51
C PHE A 160 -27.86 -25.10 -22.46
N ASP A 161 -28.14 -25.00 -23.75
CA ASP A 161 -27.14 -24.68 -24.77
C ASP A 161 -26.56 -23.27 -24.54
N ALA A 162 -27.40 -22.28 -24.26
CA ALA A 162 -26.96 -20.92 -23.95
C ALA A 162 -25.99 -20.87 -22.75
N TYR A 163 -26.31 -21.57 -21.64
CA TYR A 163 -25.41 -21.63 -20.49
C TYR A 163 -24.14 -22.45 -20.77
N ASN A 164 -24.22 -23.44 -21.66
CA ASN A 164 -23.07 -24.22 -22.08
C ASN A 164 -22.09 -23.41 -22.94
N GLU A 165 -22.59 -22.52 -23.79
CA GLU A 165 -21.78 -21.56 -24.55
C GLU A 165 -21.04 -20.60 -23.61
N TYR A 166 -21.75 -19.95 -22.67
CA TYR A 166 -21.12 -19.10 -21.66
C TYR A 166 -20.06 -19.84 -20.86
N LEU A 167 -20.30 -21.11 -20.52
CA LEU A 167 -19.33 -21.91 -19.78
C LEU A 167 -18.07 -22.16 -20.60
N LYS A 168 -18.18 -22.49 -21.89
CA LYS A 168 -17.02 -22.71 -22.76
C LYS A 168 -16.21 -21.42 -22.94
N GLU A 169 -16.87 -20.32 -23.28
CA GLU A 169 -16.24 -19.02 -23.50
C GLU A 169 -15.53 -18.52 -22.24
N TYR A 170 -16.25 -18.41 -21.12
CA TYR A 170 -15.69 -17.82 -19.90
C TYR A 170 -14.78 -18.76 -19.13
N SER A 171 -14.75 -20.07 -19.42
CA SER A 171 -13.72 -20.95 -18.85
C SER A 171 -12.35 -20.65 -19.46
N THR A 172 -12.29 -20.35 -20.77
CA THR A 172 -11.04 -19.93 -21.43
C THR A 172 -10.61 -18.56 -20.93
N ILE A 173 -11.54 -17.61 -20.81
CA ILE A 173 -11.24 -16.28 -20.26
C ILE A 173 -10.75 -16.40 -18.81
N LEU A 174 -11.40 -17.20 -17.97
CA LEU A 174 -10.99 -17.38 -16.57
C LEU A 174 -9.58 -17.98 -16.46
N ASP A 175 -9.23 -18.95 -17.31
CA ASP A 175 -7.88 -19.51 -17.32
C ASP A 175 -6.83 -18.44 -17.72
N ALA A 176 -7.15 -17.62 -18.72
CA ALA A 176 -6.32 -16.48 -19.12
C ALA A 176 -6.20 -15.42 -18.01
N GLU A 177 -7.30 -15.13 -17.29
CA GLU A 177 -7.30 -14.22 -16.13
C GLU A 177 -6.38 -14.74 -15.03
N ILE A 178 -6.54 -16.01 -14.62
CA ILE A 178 -5.69 -16.67 -13.61
C ILE A 178 -4.22 -16.61 -14.04
N ARG A 179 -3.92 -16.86 -15.32
CA ARG A 179 -2.55 -16.77 -15.84
C ARG A 179 -2.03 -15.33 -15.77
N SER A 180 -2.84 -14.33 -16.10
CA SER A 180 -2.46 -12.92 -16.00
C SER A 180 -2.16 -12.51 -14.55
N GLU A 181 -2.95 -12.99 -13.59
CA GLU A 181 -2.76 -12.74 -12.16
C GLU A 181 -1.47 -13.37 -11.65
N GLU A 182 -1.15 -14.60 -12.07
CA GLU A 182 0.09 -15.27 -11.71
C GLU A 182 1.31 -14.44 -12.17
N LEU A 183 1.30 -13.95 -13.41
CA LEU A 183 2.37 -13.12 -13.96
C LEU A 183 2.52 -11.81 -13.18
N TYR A 184 1.40 -11.14 -12.87
CA TYR A 184 1.40 -9.94 -12.04
C TYR A 184 1.95 -10.21 -10.63
N GLN A 185 1.53 -11.28 -9.97
CA GLN A 185 2.00 -11.65 -8.63
C GLN A 185 3.51 -11.95 -8.64
N ARG A 186 4.02 -12.66 -9.65
CA ARG A 186 5.47 -12.91 -9.83
C ARG A 186 6.24 -11.61 -10.03
N ALA A 187 5.70 -10.67 -10.80
CA ALA A 187 6.28 -9.35 -10.99
C ALA A 187 6.35 -8.59 -9.66
N VAL A 188 5.27 -8.53 -8.87
CA VAL A 188 5.23 -7.88 -7.56
C VAL A 188 6.22 -8.50 -6.57
N MET A 189 6.27 -9.83 -6.49
CA MET A 189 7.19 -10.54 -5.59
C MET A 189 8.64 -10.17 -5.89
N SER A 190 8.99 -10.13 -7.17
CA SER A 190 10.35 -9.80 -7.59
C SER A 190 10.66 -8.31 -7.46
N TYR A 191 9.68 -7.46 -7.73
CA TYR A 191 9.78 -6.01 -7.58
C TYR A 191 10.09 -5.56 -6.15
N ASN A 192 9.68 -6.32 -5.13
CA ASN A 192 9.99 -5.97 -3.73
C ASN A 192 11.36 -6.47 -3.26
N LEU A 193 12.12 -7.19 -4.10
CA LEU A 193 13.45 -7.67 -3.77
C LEU A 193 14.54 -6.65 -4.15
N PRO A 194 15.66 -6.57 -3.39
CA PRO A 194 16.82 -5.79 -3.79
C PRO A 194 17.36 -6.25 -5.16
N PHE A 195 17.80 -5.31 -6.00
CA PHE A 195 18.36 -5.59 -7.33
C PHE A 195 19.45 -6.67 -7.32
N SER A 196 20.26 -6.72 -6.25
CA SER A 196 21.33 -7.70 -6.06
C SER A 196 20.86 -9.15 -5.93
N ARG A 197 19.57 -9.40 -5.68
CA ARG A 197 19.03 -10.76 -5.51
C ARG A 197 18.43 -11.36 -6.78
N ASN A 198 18.18 -10.56 -7.81
CA ASN A 198 17.58 -11.07 -9.05
C ASN A 198 18.09 -10.32 -10.29
N PRO A 199 19.31 -10.63 -10.77
CA PRO A 199 19.88 -9.98 -11.96
C PRO A 199 19.14 -10.32 -13.26
N GLU A 200 18.42 -11.45 -13.31
CA GLU A 200 17.64 -11.88 -14.49
C GLU A 200 16.23 -11.26 -14.54
N LEU A 201 15.87 -10.44 -13.54
CA LEU A 201 14.53 -9.93 -13.36
C LEU A 201 14.00 -9.15 -14.58
N ALA A 202 14.85 -8.33 -15.21
CA ALA A 202 14.45 -7.56 -16.37
C ALA A 202 13.99 -8.46 -17.53
N GLY A 203 14.74 -9.53 -17.82
CA GLY A 203 14.37 -10.50 -18.86
C GLY A 203 13.10 -11.28 -18.53
N GLN A 204 12.90 -11.62 -17.25
CA GLN A 204 11.67 -12.29 -16.80
C GLN A 204 10.44 -11.38 -16.94
N ILE A 205 10.53 -10.12 -16.50
CA ILE A 205 9.43 -9.16 -16.62
C ILE A 205 9.09 -8.92 -18.09
N GLN A 206 10.10 -8.83 -18.97
CA GLN A 206 9.86 -8.68 -20.41
C GLN A 206 9.04 -9.84 -20.98
N SER A 207 9.39 -11.08 -20.64
CA SER A 207 8.62 -12.26 -21.04
C SER A 207 7.18 -12.24 -20.51
N TYR A 208 6.97 -11.70 -19.31
CA TYR A 208 5.63 -11.53 -18.73
C TYR A 208 4.82 -10.51 -19.54
N CYS A 209 5.44 -9.39 -19.93
CA CYS A 209 4.80 -8.36 -20.75
C CYS A 209 4.33 -8.93 -22.10
N GLU A 210 5.19 -9.68 -22.80
CA GLU A 210 4.85 -10.30 -24.09
C GLU A 210 3.71 -11.31 -23.96
N THR A 211 3.69 -12.09 -22.86
CA THR A 211 2.60 -13.04 -22.61
C THR A 211 1.29 -12.30 -22.32
N LEU A 212 1.32 -11.22 -21.54
CA LEU A 212 0.13 -10.43 -21.21
C LEU A 212 -0.46 -9.74 -22.43
N VAL A 213 0.36 -9.26 -23.37
CA VAL A 213 -0.11 -8.72 -24.65
C VAL A 213 -0.90 -9.76 -25.42
N LYS A 214 -0.33 -10.95 -25.63
CA LYS A 214 -1.02 -12.05 -26.33
C LYS A 214 -2.35 -12.41 -25.66
N LEU A 215 -2.36 -12.53 -24.33
CA LEU A 215 -3.59 -12.81 -23.58
C LEU A 215 -4.64 -11.71 -23.77
N SER A 216 -4.23 -10.43 -23.84
CA SER A 216 -5.13 -9.29 -24.02
C SER A 216 -5.66 -9.12 -25.44
N GLU A 217 -4.95 -9.65 -26.45
CA GLU A 217 -5.40 -9.71 -27.85
C GLU A 217 -6.39 -10.85 -28.07
N GLU A 218 -6.18 -11.98 -27.38
CA GLU A 218 -7.03 -13.17 -27.47
C GLU A 218 -8.30 -13.07 -26.61
N ASN A 219 -8.26 -12.31 -25.50
CA ASN A 219 -9.33 -12.27 -24.51
C ASN A 219 -9.65 -10.83 -24.06
N ASP A 220 -10.91 -10.42 -24.24
CA ASP A 220 -11.40 -9.12 -23.79
C ASP A 220 -11.86 -9.18 -22.32
N SER A 221 -10.90 -9.04 -21.40
CA SER A 221 -11.13 -9.02 -19.95
C SER A 221 -10.49 -7.80 -19.27
N PRO A 222 -11.24 -7.08 -18.39
CA PRO A 222 -10.68 -5.98 -17.62
C PRO A 222 -9.55 -6.42 -16.68
N VAL A 223 -9.62 -7.65 -16.15
CA VAL A 223 -8.57 -8.18 -15.25
C VAL A 223 -7.24 -8.30 -16.00
N ILE A 224 -7.27 -8.81 -17.24
CA ILE A 224 -6.07 -8.96 -18.08
C ILE A 224 -5.48 -7.58 -18.43
N TYR A 225 -6.31 -6.62 -18.87
CA TYR A 225 -5.85 -5.28 -19.19
C TYR A 225 -5.21 -4.57 -17.99
N TYR A 226 -5.84 -4.62 -16.81
CA TYR A 226 -5.25 -4.05 -15.59
C TYR A 226 -3.93 -4.72 -15.22
N ASN A 227 -3.86 -6.05 -15.26
CA ASN A 227 -2.62 -6.77 -14.94
C ASN A 227 -1.50 -6.44 -15.94
N MET A 228 -1.83 -6.29 -17.24
CA MET A 228 -0.89 -5.85 -18.27
C MET A 228 -0.31 -4.46 -17.95
N TYR A 229 -1.15 -3.45 -17.72
CA TYR A 229 -0.67 -2.10 -17.39
C TYR A 229 0.19 -2.09 -16.13
N LEU A 230 -0.20 -2.83 -15.10
CA LEU A 230 0.55 -2.86 -13.85
C LEU A 230 1.92 -3.53 -13.98
N VAL A 231 2.03 -4.62 -14.74
CA VAL A 231 3.32 -5.27 -15.01
C VAL A 231 4.22 -4.36 -15.84
N TRP A 232 3.66 -3.66 -16.83
CA TRP A 232 4.41 -2.67 -17.62
C TRP A 232 4.94 -1.52 -16.76
N ILE A 233 4.13 -0.98 -15.85
CA ILE A 233 4.58 0.05 -14.92
C ILE A 233 5.78 -0.44 -14.11
N TYR A 234 5.74 -1.67 -13.59
CA TYR A 234 6.90 -2.21 -12.86
C TYR A 234 8.11 -2.44 -13.75
N ARG A 235 7.92 -2.84 -15.02
CA ARG A 235 9.01 -2.96 -15.99
C ARG A 235 9.72 -1.63 -16.19
N TYR A 236 8.96 -0.61 -16.57
CA TYR A 236 9.47 0.73 -16.85
C TYR A 236 10.13 1.36 -15.61
N GLU A 237 9.54 1.20 -14.42
CA GLU A 237 10.13 1.69 -13.17
C GLU A 237 11.47 0.97 -12.86
N MET A 238 11.58 -0.33 -13.13
CA MET A 238 12.84 -1.09 -12.94
C MET A 238 13.91 -0.73 -13.98
N GLU A 239 13.50 -0.44 -15.22
CA GLU A 239 14.37 0.04 -16.30
C GLU A 239 14.75 1.52 -16.14
N ARG A 240 14.12 2.22 -15.18
CA ARG A 240 14.25 3.67 -14.93
C ARG A 240 13.79 4.55 -16.09
N ASP A 241 12.93 4.01 -16.94
CA ASP A 241 12.24 4.75 -17.98
C ASP A 241 10.93 5.29 -17.40
N PHE A 242 11.04 6.44 -16.75
CA PHE A 242 9.91 7.08 -16.07
C PHE A 242 8.95 7.77 -17.04
N GLU A 243 9.39 8.07 -18.27
CA GLU A 243 8.55 8.65 -19.31
C GLU A 243 7.61 7.59 -19.88
N GLY A 244 8.14 6.41 -20.24
CA GLY A 244 7.32 5.25 -20.61
C GLY A 244 6.39 4.80 -19.49
N MET A 245 6.84 4.89 -18.23
CA MET A 245 5.99 4.63 -17.06
C MET A 245 4.78 5.59 -16.99
N LEU A 246 4.96 6.88 -17.29
CA LEU A 246 3.87 7.87 -17.33
C LEU A 246 2.90 7.55 -18.47
N GLU A 247 3.40 7.23 -19.67
CA GLU A 247 2.58 6.86 -20.82
C GLU A 247 1.67 5.67 -20.51
N VAL A 248 2.20 4.62 -19.88
CA VAL A 248 1.39 3.45 -19.49
C VAL A 248 0.34 3.82 -18.44
N CYS A 249 0.68 4.66 -17.47
CA CYS A 249 -0.32 5.13 -16.50
C CYS A 249 -1.45 5.91 -17.17
N GLU A 250 -1.13 6.76 -18.15
CA GLU A 250 -2.11 7.51 -18.94
C GLU A 250 -2.98 6.60 -19.82
N GLN A 251 -2.39 5.55 -20.40
CA GLN A 251 -3.16 4.52 -21.12
C GLN A 251 -4.14 3.80 -20.18
N GLY A 252 -3.72 3.45 -18.96
CA GLY A 252 -4.57 2.86 -17.94
C GLY A 252 -5.70 3.78 -17.48
N GLU A 253 -5.42 5.07 -17.29
CA GLU A 253 -6.44 6.10 -17.00
C GLU A 253 -7.45 6.21 -18.15
N LYS A 254 -6.98 6.29 -19.39
CA LYS A 254 -7.83 6.35 -20.58
C LYS A 254 -8.71 5.11 -20.72
N TYR A 255 -8.19 3.92 -20.38
CA TYR A 255 -8.98 2.70 -20.35
C TYR A 255 -10.14 2.78 -19.35
N ILE A 256 -9.90 3.35 -18.15
CA ILE A 256 -10.94 3.59 -17.14
C ILE A 256 -11.98 4.59 -17.65
N GLU A 257 -11.54 5.69 -18.25
CA GLU A 257 -12.43 6.73 -18.81
C GLU A 257 -13.34 6.18 -19.92
N GLN A 258 -12.79 5.31 -20.78
CA GLN A 258 -13.53 4.65 -21.86
C GLN A 258 -14.45 3.53 -21.34
N ASN A 259 -14.11 2.93 -20.21
CA ASN A 259 -14.84 1.80 -19.63
C ASN A 259 -15.20 2.05 -18.14
N PRO A 260 -16.04 3.04 -17.84
CA PRO A 260 -16.35 3.44 -16.45
C PRO A 260 -17.01 2.33 -15.64
N VAL A 261 -17.63 1.34 -16.30
CA VAL A 261 -18.21 0.16 -15.65
C VAL A 261 -17.12 -0.73 -14.99
N PHE A 262 -15.90 -0.70 -15.50
CA PHE A 262 -14.77 -1.50 -15.00
C PHE A 262 -13.85 -0.72 -14.08
N GLU A 263 -14.24 0.49 -13.66
CA GLU A 263 -13.45 1.32 -12.76
C GLU A 263 -13.24 0.63 -11.40
N GLN A 264 -11.98 0.46 -11.03
CA GLN A 264 -11.55 -0.03 -9.72
C GLN A 264 -10.77 1.09 -9.02
N GLU A 265 -11.30 1.59 -7.90
CA GLU A 265 -10.71 2.72 -7.16
C GLU A 265 -9.26 2.41 -6.76
N SER A 266 -9.01 1.18 -6.33
CA SER A 266 -7.66 0.72 -5.94
C SER A 266 -6.64 0.77 -7.08
N LYS A 267 -7.06 0.45 -8.32
CA LYS A 267 -6.20 0.48 -9.52
C LYS A 267 -5.90 1.91 -9.94
N LEU A 268 -6.91 2.78 -9.91
CA LEU A 268 -6.74 4.20 -10.16
C LEU A 268 -5.74 4.82 -9.17
N ILE A 269 -5.91 4.55 -7.87
CA ILE A 269 -4.99 5.03 -6.83
C ILE A 269 -3.55 4.57 -7.10
N LEU A 270 -3.38 3.32 -7.54
CA LEU A 270 -2.07 2.77 -7.87
C LEU A 270 -1.44 3.48 -9.08
N PHE A 271 -2.18 3.71 -10.16
CA PHE A 271 -1.70 4.46 -11.33
C PHE A 271 -1.24 5.87 -10.95
N GLN A 272 -2.04 6.59 -10.18
CA GLN A 272 -1.69 7.95 -9.73
C GLN A 272 -0.47 7.97 -8.80
N THR A 273 -0.37 6.99 -7.90
CA THR A 273 0.81 6.85 -7.02
C THR A 273 2.06 6.58 -7.84
N LYS A 274 1.94 5.80 -8.91
CA LYS A 274 3.03 5.48 -9.82
C LYS A 274 3.41 6.67 -10.72
N LYS A 275 2.46 7.48 -11.17
CA LYS A 275 2.76 8.79 -11.79
C LYS A 275 3.53 9.70 -10.84
N MET A 276 3.13 9.77 -9.56
CA MET A 276 3.88 10.54 -8.56
C MET A 276 5.31 10.02 -8.36
N SER A 277 5.50 8.69 -8.37
CA SER A 277 6.84 8.08 -8.38
C SER A 277 7.64 8.54 -9.61
N ALA A 278 7.07 8.47 -10.82
CA ALA A 278 7.74 8.93 -12.03
C ALA A 278 8.10 10.43 -11.97
N TYR A 279 7.17 11.29 -11.54
CA TYR A 279 7.44 12.73 -11.38
C TYR A 279 8.54 13.03 -10.38
N LEU A 280 8.63 12.27 -9.28
CA LEU A 280 9.72 12.37 -8.31
C LEU A 280 11.08 12.15 -9.00
N HIS A 281 11.22 11.09 -9.79
CA HIS A 281 12.47 10.75 -10.46
C HIS A 281 12.81 11.68 -11.62
N LEU A 282 11.80 12.21 -12.32
CA LEU A 282 11.96 13.22 -13.37
C LEU A 282 12.13 14.64 -12.81
N HIS A 283 12.02 14.82 -11.49
CA HIS A 283 12.01 16.11 -10.81
C HIS A 283 10.95 17.10 -11.36
N ASN A 284 9.85 16.60 -11.92
CA ASN A 284 8.81 17.41 -12.53
C ASN A 284 7.75 17.81 -11.48
N TYR A 285 8.03 18.87 -10.72
CA TYR A 285 7.12 19.36 -9.68
C TYR A 285 5.78 19.86 -10.22
N ARG A 286 5.79 20.51 -11.39
CA ARG A 286 4.62 21.17 -11.96
C ARG A 286 3.49 20.17 -12.21
N ASP A 287 3.82 19.09 -12.92
CA ASP A 287 2.83 18.08 -13.31
C ASP A 287 2.48 17.16 -12.14
N GLY A 288 3.44 16.88 -11.26
CA GLY A 288 3.18 16.17 -10.00
C GLY A 288 2.20 16.93 -9.11
N ARG A 289 2.36 18.25 -8.96
CA ARG A 289 1.40 19.08 -8.20
C ARG A 289 0.01 19.07 -8.83
N ALA A 290 -0.09 19.26 -10.16
CA ALA A 290 -1.37 19.23 -10.86
C ALA A 290 -2.10 17.88 -10.69
N THR A 291 -1.34 16.78 -10.68
CA THR A 291 -1.85 15.43 -10.41
C THR A 291 -2.35 15.31 -8.96
N ALA A 292 -1.55 15.76 -7.99
CA ALA A 292 -1.95 15.74 -6.57
C ALA A 292 -3.24 16.53 -6.29
N GLU A 293 -3.41 17.71 -6.90
CA GLU A 293 -4.61 18.53 -6.73
C GLU A 293 -5.88 17.80 -7.22
N LYS A 294 -5.79 16.96 -8.27
CA LYS A 294 -6.89 16.12 -8.76
C LYS A 294 -7.13 14.90 -7.85
N CYS A 295 -6.07 14.18 -7.49
CA CYS A 295 -6.16 12.93 -6.74
C CYS A 295 -6.61 13.12 -5.28
N LEU A 296 -6.11 14.15 -4.61
CA LEU A 296 -6.38 14.38 -3.17
C LEU A 296 -7.82 14.75 -2.84
N ASN A 297 -8.64 15.07 -3.86
CA ASN A 297 -10.08 15.29 -3.68
C ASN A 297 -10.89 13.98 -3.69
N HIS A 298 -10.35 12.93 -4.30
CA HIS A 298 -11.05 11.65 -4.51
C HIS A 298 -10.50 10.53 -3.63
N PHE A 299 -9.22 10.62 -3.22
CA PHE A 299 -8.60 9.55 -2.45
C PHE A 299 -9.19 9.45 -1.04
N PRO A 300 -9.41 8.23 -0.53
CA PRO A 300 -9.95 8.02 0.81
C PRO A 300 -8.89 8.43 1.86
N GLU A 301 -9.07 9.61 2.46
CA GLU A 301 -8.06 10.21 3.33
C GLU A 301 -7.73 9.35 4.57
N GLY A 302 -6.42 9.24 4.84
CA GLY A 302 -5.85 8.48 5.95
C GLY A 302 -5.89 6.96 5.79
N THR A 303 -6.11 6.46 4.57
CA THR A 303 -5.83 5.06 4.20
C THR A 303 -4.34 4.87 3.86
N ASP A 304 -3.86 3.63 3.86
CA ASP A 304 -2.45 3.33 3.58
C ASP A 304 -2.01 3.77 2.16
N PRO A 305 -2.84 3.58 1.10
CA PRO A 305 -2.51 4.12 -0.22
C PRO A 305 -2.41 5.66 -0.24
N TRP A 306 -3.26 6.35 0.54
CA TRP A 306 -3.18 7.81 0.66
C TRP A 306 -1.88 8.26 1.34
N PHE A 307 -1.44 7.59 2.42
CA PHE A 307 -0.16 7.89 3.06
C PHE A 307 1.03 7.62 2.12
N THR A 308 0.96 6.55 1.32
CA THR A 308 1.97 6.23 0.31
C THR A 308 2.03 7.31 -0.77
N PHE A 309 0.89 7.77 -1.27
CA PHE A 309 0.82 8.87 -2.22
C PHE A 309 1.41 10.17 -1.65
N MET A 310 1.02 10.52 -0.42
CA MET A 310 1.53 11.71 0.28
C MET A 310 3.04 11.65 0.52
N GLU A 311 3.60 10.46 0.71
CA GLU A 311 5.03 10.25 0.84
C GLU A 311 5.78 10.60 -0.46
N TYR A 312 5.35 10.07 -1.61
CA TYR A 312 5.94 10.43 -2.90
C TYR A 312 5.79 11.93 -3.20
N TYR A 313 4.62 12.50 -2.89
CA TYR A 313 4.38 13.93 -3.11
C TYR A 313 5.27 14.81 -2.21
N PHE A 314 5.47 14.40 -0.95
CA PHE A 314 6.39 15.05 -0.03
C PHE A 314 7.83 15.01 -0.55
N LEU A 315 8.31 13.82 -0.98
CA LEU A 315 9.65 13.67 -1.52
C LEU A 315 9.84 14.50 -2.79
N LEU A 316 8.86 14.52 -3.70
CA LEU A 316 8.91 15.35 -4.90
C LEU A 316 9.08 16.83 -4.54
N ALA A 317 8.30 17.33 -3.57
CA ALA A 317 8.42 18.71 -3.10
C ALA A 317 9.78 18.99 -2.45
N MET A 318 10.32 18.07 -1.66
CA MET A 318 11.64 18.20 -1.04
C MET A 318 12.78 18.19 -2.08
N HIS A 319 12.71 17.29 -3.05
CA HIS A 319 13.72 17.13 -4.10
C HIS A 319 13.75 18.30 -5.08
N THR A 320 12.63 18.99 -5.25
CA THR A 320 12.49 20.16 -6.14
C THR A 320 12.53 21.49 -5.39
N GLU A 321 12.90 21.48 -4.10
CA GLU A 321 13.08 22.68 -3.26
C GLU A 321 11.79 23.50 -3.04
N ASN A 322 10.63 22.88 -3.26
CA ASN A 322 9.31 23.44 -2.99
C ASN A 322 8.94 23.28 -1.51
N TYR A 323 9.77 23.82 -0.61
CA TYR A 323 9.71 23.54 0.83
C TYR A 323 8.44 23.98 1.54
N ILE A 324 7.82 25.08 1.09
CA ILE A 324 6.53 25.53 1.65
C ILE A 324 5.46 24.44 1.41
N ASN A 325 5.44 23.88 0.20
CA ASN A 325 4.51 22.81 -0.14
C ASN A 325 4.88 21.51 0.59
N ALA A 326 6.18 21.17 0.70
CA ALA A 326 6.62 20.01 1.47
C ALA A 326 6.14 20.08 2.94
N LEU A 327 6.22 21.25 3.57
CA LEU A 327 5.72 21.47 4.92
C LEU A 327 4.19 21.34 5.01
N ALA A 328 3.45 21.89 4.05
CA ALA A 328 1.99 21.73 3.98
C ALA A 328 1.57 20.26 3.83
N ILE A 329 2.25 19.51 2.97
CA ILE A 329 2.05 18.06 2.75
C ILE A 329 2.34 17.29 4.05
N TYR A 330 3.46 17.59 4.70
CA TYR A 330 3.85 16.98 5.97
C TYR A 330 2.82 17.20 7.08
N ASN A 331 2.34 18.45 7.24
CA ASN A 331 1.33 18.77 8.24
C ASN A 331 0.02 18.03 7.92
N ARG A 332 -0.46 18.05 6.67
CA ARG A 332 -1.67 17.32 6.27
C ARG A 332 -1.59 15.83 6.57
N ALA A 333 -0.46 15.18 6.30
CA ALA A 333 -0.26 13.77 6.60
C ALA A 333 -0.24 13.49 8.11
N THR A 334 0.54 14.24 8.89
CA THR A 334 0.75 13.94 10.32
C THR A 334 -0.37 14.45 11.24
N ASP A 335 -1.12 15.47 10.83
CA ASP A 335 -2.31 15.96 11.55
C ASP A 335 -3.53 15.04 11.36
N ASN A 336 -3.50 14.14 10.37
CA ASN A 336 -4.59 13.21 10.13
C ASN A 336 -4.77 12.26 11.33
N PRO A 337 -5.99 12.12 11.91
CA PRO A 337 -6.23 11.27 13.08
C PRO A 337 -5.84 9.79 12.89
N LYS A 338 -5.84 9.29 11.66
CA LYS A 338 -5.47 7.91 11.33
C LYS A 338 -3.96 7.69 11.26
N PHE A 339 -3.13 8.74 11.27
CA PHE A 339 -1.66 8.62 11.26
C PHE A 339 -1.16 7.77 12.44
N LYS A 340 -1.73 7.96 13.64
CA LYS A 340 -1.37 7.16 14.84
C LYS A 340 -1.72 5.68 14.74
N LYS A 341 -2.54 5.29 13.75
CA LYS A 341 -2.94 3.90 13.50
C LYS A 341 -2.12 3.24 12.39
N GLN A 342 -1.26 4.00 11.71
CA GLN A 342 -0.38 3.47 10.68
C GLN A 342 0.68 2.56 11.28
N ASP A 343 1.30 1.72 10.45
CA ASP A 343 2.38 0.85 10.89
C ASP A 343 3.57 1.65 11.44
N SER A 344 4.33 1.02 12.35
CA SER A 344 5.47 1.65 13.01
C SER A 344 6.51 2.16 12.01
N LEU A 345 6.74 1.44 10.92
CA LEU A 345 7.67 1.84 9.86
C LEU A 345 7.24 3.17 9.19
N VAL A 346 5.94 3.33 8.91
CA VAL A 346 5.40 4.56 8.32
C VAL A 346 5.56 5.70 9.31
N GLN A 347 5.14 5.50 10.57
CA GLN A 347 5.26 6.54 11.60
C GLN A 347 6.72 7.01 11.79
N GLU A 348 7.67 6.08 11.87
CA GLU A 348 9.10 6.42 11.99
C GLU A 348 9.62 7.18 10.77
N LYS A 349 9.20 6.80 9.55
CA LYS A 349 9.58 7.51 8.33
C LYS A 349 9.13 8.97 8.37
N TRP A 350 7.87 9.22 8.72
CA TRP A 350 7.34 10.59 8.87
C TRP A 350 7.98 11.35 10.04
N ASN A 351 8.37 10.69 11.13
CA ASN A 351 9.14 11.34 12.21
C ASN A 351 10.52 11.81 11.71
N ILE A 352 11.17 11.05 10.83
CA ILE A 352 12.43 11.47 10.21
C ILE A 352 12.19 12.64 9.26
N PHE A 353 11.09 12.61 8.48
CA PHE A 353 10.70 13.74 7.63
C PHE A 353 10.52 15.02 8.44
N GLU A 354 9.91 14.95 9.64
CA GLU A 354 9.79 16.10 10.56
C GLU A 354 11.16 16.75 10.80
N GLY A 355 12.18 15.92 11.08
CA GLY A 355 13.53 16.39 11.33
C GLY A 355 14.14 17.13 10.14
N TYR A 356 14.01 16.58 8.93
CA TYR A 356 14.52 17.21 7.71
C TYR A 356 13.76 18.49 7.34
N VAL A 357 12.44 18.53 7.53
CA VAL A 357 11.64 19.74 7.33
C VAL A 357 12.10 20.85 8.29
N ASN A 358 12.30 20.52 9.56
CA ASN A 358 12.78 21.50 10.53
C ASN A 358 14.22 21.95 10.26
N TYR A 359 15.08 21.09 9.71
CA TYR A 359 16.40 21.50 9.25
C TYR A 359 16.31 22.55 8.13
N ILE A 360 15.47 22.32 7.13
CA ILE A 360 15.24 23.28 6.05
C ILE A 360 14.67 24.60 6.60
N ILE A 361 13.75 24.54 7.56
CA ILE A 361 13.22 25.75 8.21
C ILE A 361 14.33 26.52 8.94
N GLU A 362 15.24 25.85 9.65
CA GLU A 362 16.34 26.53 10.37
C GLU A 362 17.33 27.19 9.38
N LYS A 363 17.62 26.50 8.27
CA LYS A 363 18.52 26.98 7.21
C LYS A 363 17.91 28.15 6.41
N GLU A 364 16.74 27.93 5.80
CA GLU A 364 16.09 28.87 4.87
C GLU A 364 15.22 29.91 5.58
N GLY A 365 14.83 29.67 6.83
CA GLY A 365 13.90 30.53 7.57
C GLY A 365 14.41 31.96 7.76
N LYS A 366 15.74 32.16 7.80
CA LYS A 366 16.36 33.50 7.82
C LYS A 366 15.95 34.35 6.61
N ASN A 367 15.76 33.70 5.45
CA ASN A 367 15.44 34.35 4.17
C ASN A 367 13.95 34.23 3.80
N ASN A 368 13.21 33.29 4.42
CA ASN A 368 11.81 33.03 4.12
C ASN A 368 10.95 32.99 5.39
N LYS A 369 10.37 34.15 5.74
CA LYS A 369 9.52 34.32 6.93
C LYS A 369 8.27 33.43 6.93
N ILE A 370 7.75 33.05 5.76
CA ILE A 370 6.57 32.17 5.65
C ILE A 370 6.89 30.78 6.20
N LEU A 371 8.09 30.25 5.93
CA LEU A 371 8.53 28.97 6.48
C LEU A 371 8.64 29.01 8.01
N LEU A 372 9.17 30.10 8.57
CA LEU A 372 9.26 30.27 10.03
C LEU A 372 7.88 30.34 10.70
N MET A 373 6.91 31.00 10.08
CA MET A 373 5.55 31.12 10.62
C MET A 373 4.81 29.77 10.68
N GLN A 374 5.15 28.85 9.78
CA GLN A 374 4.55 27.53 9.69
C GLN A 374 5.33 26.44 10.47
N ALA A 375 6.41 26.81 11.15
CA ALA A 375 7.21 25.90 11.94
C ALA A 375 6.44 25.37 13.17
N ARG A 376 6.48 24.05 13.41
CA ARG A 376 5.88 23.47 14.61
C ARG A 376 6.69 23.83 15.85
N ARG A 377 6.03 24.47 16.83
CA ARG A 377 6.64 24.87 18.12
C ARG A 377 7.15 23.71 18.98
N GLY A 378 6.82 22.46 18.64
CA GLY A 378 7.16 21.26 19.41
C GLY A 378 8.53 20.64 19.09
N PHE A 379 9.10 20.92 17.92
CA PHE A 379 10.37 20.30 17.52
C PHE A 379 11.54 20.86 18.34
N ARG A 380 12.39 19.96 18.85
CA ARG A 380 13.58 20.32 19.64
C ARG A 380 14.81 19.68 19.03
N ALA A 381 15.60 20.46 18.28
CA ALA A 381 16.81 19.93 17.67
C ALA A 381 17.83 19.42 18.72
N SER A 382 17.83 19.98 19.93
CA SER A 382 18.65 19.46 21.05
C SER A 382 18.29 18.01 21.41
N LYS A 383 17.00 17.67 21.41
CA LYS A 383 16.52 16.30 21.64
C LYS A 383 16.98 15.38 20.52
N LEU A 384 16.88 15.81 19.26
CA LEU A 384 17.35 15.07 18.10
C LEU A 384 18.86 14.78 18.20
N LEU A 385 19.67 15.78 18.53
CA LEU A 385 21.13 15.64 18.68
C LEU A 385 21.51 14.68 19.81
N SER A 386 20.71 14.60 20.88
CA SER A 386 20.91 13.67 21.98
C SER A 386 20.34 12.26 21.75
N SER A 387 19.50 12.09 20.71
CA SER A 387 18.75 10.84 20.51
C SER A 387 19.65 9.74 19.95
N PRO A 388 19.60 8.51 20.50
CA PRO A 388 20.31 7.37 19.93
C PRO A 388 19.68 6.99 18.58
N ALA A 389 20.49 6.99 17.52
CA ALA A 389 20.06 6.61 16.17
C ALA A 389 20.17 5.09 15.97
N LEU A 390 19.47 4.29 16.79
CA LEU A 390 19.52 2.83 16.74
C LEU A 390 18.16 2.27 16.33
N TYR A 391 18.08 1.89 15.05
CA TYR A 391 16.90 1.26 14.46
C TYR A 391 17.10 -0.25 14.29
N PRO A 392 16.00 -1.03 14.21
CA PRO A 392 16.05 -2.46 13.88
C PRO A 392 16.73 -2.74 12.55
N ARG A 393 17.09 -4.01 12.31
CA ARG A 393 17.80 -4.47 11.10
C ARG A 393 17.10 -4.07 9.80
N GLU A 394 15.78 -4.08 9.79
CA GLU A 394 14.93 -3.75 8.62
C GLU A 394 14.88 -2.24 8.33
N GLN A 395 15.36 -1.41 9.26
CA GLN A 395 15.28 0.04 9.23
C GLN A 395 16.67 0.70 9.35
N ARG A 396 17.73 0.00 8.92
CA ARG A 396 19.13 0.47 9.03
C ARG A 396 19.37 1.84 8.40
N ILE A 397 18.67 2.11 7.30
CA ILE A 397 18.72 3.41 6.62
C ILE A 397 18.25 4.57 7.51
N PHE A 398 17.32 4.34 8.43
CA PHE A 398 16.82 5.37 9.34
C PHE A 398 17.93 5.83 10.31
N SER A 399 18.78 4.91 10.78
CA SER A 399 19.98 5.28 11.54
C SER A 399 20.89 6.20 10.72
N VAL A 400 21.10 5.89 9.43
CA VAL A 400 21.95 6.69 8.54
C VAL A 400 21.36 8.09 8.36
N LEU A 401 20.08 8.18 8.01
CA LEU A 401 19.36 9.44 7.78
C LEU A 401 19.34 10.33 9.04
N VAL A 402 19.08 9.76 10.22
CA VAL A 402 19.10 10.52 11.48
C VAL A 402 20.50 11.04 11.81
N ILE A 403 21.56 10.25 11.58
CA ILE A 403 22.93 10.70 11.85
C ILE A 403 23.35 11.78 10.84
N ILE A 404 22.98 11.65 9.56
CA ILE A 404 23.20 12.70 8.55
C ILE A 404 22.49 13.98 8.99
N LEU A 405 21.23 13.88 9.41
CA LEU A 405 20.46 15.02 9.91
C LEU A 405 21.11 15.68 11.13
N GLN A 406 21.65 14.91 12.06
CA GLN A 406 22.40 15.45 13.20
C GLN A 406 23.63 16.24 12.75
N ILE A 407 24.38 15.73 11.76
CA ILE A 407 25.53 16.45 11.17
C ILE A 407 25.08 17.76 10.53
N LEU A 408 23.96 17.75 9.79
CA LEU A 408 23.39 18.94 9.15
C LEU A 408 23.03 20.03 10.17
N PHE A 409 22.39 19.68 11.30
CA PHE A 409 22.10 20.63 12.37
C PHE A 409 23.36 21.16 13.07
N LEU A 410 24.38 20.32 13.26
CA LEU A 410 25.65 20.76 13.86
C LEU A 410 26.37 21.76 12.96
N LEU A 411 26.29 21.60 11.64
CA LEU A 411 26.84 22.54 10.65
C LEU A 411 26.09 23.88 10.67
N GLU A 412 24.76 23.85 10.58
CA GLU A 412 23.93 25.07 10.62
C GLU A 412 24.19 25.88 11.91
N ARG A 413 24.41 25.18 13.03
CA ARG A 413 24.70 25.79 14.34
C ARG A 413 26.18 26.07 14.59
N LYS A 414 27.03 25.95 13.57
CA LYS A 414 28.49 26.19 13.62
C LYS A 414 29.22 25.42 14.74
N SER A 415 28.69 24.26 15.14
CA SER A 415 29.24 23.41 16.20
C SER A 415 30.19 22.35 15.62
N LEU A 416 31.23 22.80 14.91
CA LEU A 416 32.12 21.95 14.11
C LEU A 416 32.87 20.89 14.93
N SER A 417 33.19 21.19 16.20
CA SER A 417 33.95 20.28 17.08
C SER A 417 33.28 18.93 17.34
N LYS A 418 31.94 18.86 17.22
CA LYS A 418 31.17 17.62 17.47
C LYS A 418 30.94 16.78 16.22
N ILE A 419 31.19 17.33 15.03
CA ILE A 419 30.91 16.65 13.76
C ILE A 419 31.83 15.43 13.53
N PRO A 420 33.14 15.48 13.81
CA PRO A 420 34.03 14.34 13.60
C PRO A 420 33.56 13.06 14.31
N GLU A 421 33.04 13.18 15.54
CA GLU A 421 32.50 12.05 16.30
C GLU A 421 31.30 11.40 15.58
N HIS A 422 30.41 12.22 15.03
CA HIS A 422 29.22 11.74 14.32
C HIS A 422 29.58 11.05 13.00
N ILE A 423 30.55 11.60 12.27
CA ILE A 423 31.06 11.01 11.02
C ILE A 423 31.76 9.68 11.29
N GLU A 424 32.61 9.58 12.32
CA GLU A 424 33.25 8.31 12.69
C GLU A 424 32.25 7.26 13.18
N ARG A 425 31.21 7.68 13.92
CA ARG A 425 30.09 6.80 14.30
C ARG A 425 29.36 6.28 13.06
N LEU A 426 29.09 7.14 12.08
CA LEU A 426 28.42 6.78 10.83
C LEU A 426 29.26 5.80 10.01
N LYS A 427 30.57 6.02 9.90
CA LYS A 427 31.51 5.09 9.27
C LYS A 427 31.52 3.72 9.94
N LYS A 428 31.64 3.66 11.27
CA LYS A 428 31.59 2.39 12.03
C LYS A 428 30.27 1.66 11.85
N TYR A 429 29.17 2.39 11.76
CA TYR A 429 27.86 1.82 11.48
C TYR A 429 27.80 1.25 10.06
N ALA A 430 28.22 2.04 9.06
CA ALA A 430 28.22 1.65 7.65
C ALA A 430 29.00 0.36 7.41
N THR A 431 30.22 0.24 7.95
CA THR A 431 31.07 -0.95 7.77
C THR A 431 30.51 -2.20 8.43
N ARG A 432 29.75 -2.07 9.52
CA ARG A 432 29.20 -3.21 10.27
C ARG A 432 27.81 -3.64 9.80
N GLN A 433 26.99 -2.69 9.36
CA GLN A 433 25.55 -2.92 9.17
C GLN A 433 25.10 -2.78 7.71
N LEU A 434 25.78 -1.99 6.88
CA LEU A 434 25.34 -1.73 5.50
C LEU A 434 26.06 -2.67 4.53
N LYS A 435 25.28 -3.36 3.70
CA LYS A 435 25.79 -4.17 2.59
C LYS A 435 26.02 -3.29 1.38
N LYS A 436 27.18 -3.44 0.73
CA LYS A 436 27.53 -2.60 -0.42
C LYS A 436 26.53 -2.73 -1.54
N GLU A 437 25.97 -3.92 -1.77
CA GLU A 437 25.06 -4.23 -2.87
C GLU A 437 23.66 -3.59 -2.71
N GLU A 438 23.30 -3.15 -1.50
CA GLU A 438 21.98 -2.60 -1.17
C GLU A 438 22.07 -1.10 -0.84
N TYR A 439 23.17 -0.65 -0.22
CA TYR A 439 23.33 0.72 0.27
C TYR A 439 24.45 1.48 -0.46
N GLN A 440 24.60 1.27 -1.78
CA GLN A 440 25.67 1.88 -2.57
C GLN A 440 25.72 3.40 -2.41
N ARG A 441 24.59 4.09 -2.69
CA ARG A 441 24.50 5.55 -2.60
C ARG A 441 24.75 6.09 -1.19
N PRO A 442 24.09 5.59 -0.12
CA PRO A 442 24.43 5.99 1.25
C PRO A 442 25.91 5.80 1.58
N ILE A 443 26.52 4.69 1.16
CA ILE A 443 27.94 4.42 1.42
C ILE A 443 28.84 5.44 0.71
N GLN A 444 28.54 5.83 -0.54
CA GLN A 444 29.31 6.87 -1.23
C GLN A 444 29.17 8.23 -0.55
N PHE A 445 27.96 8.60 -0.12
CA PHE A 445 27.76 9.85 0.62
C PHE A 445 28.48 9.85 1.97
N ILE A 446 28.51 8.73 2.70
CA ILE A 446 29.28 8.60 3.94
C ILE A 446 30.78 8.77 3.66
N ARG A 447 31.29 8.30 2.52
CA ARG A 447 32.68 8.51 2.11
C ARG A 447 32.99 9.97 1.79
N LEU A 448 32.05 10.71 1.18
CA LEU A 448 32.17 12.16 1.00
C LEU A 448 32.30 12.89 2.34
N LEU A 449 31.44 12.57 3.32
CA LEU A 449 31.53 13.11 4.68
C LEU A 449 32.90 12.80 5.32
N LEU A 450 33.46 11.62 5.07
CA LEU A 450 34.79 11.27 5.59
C LEU A 450 35.92 12.09 4.97
N GLN A 451 35.84 12.43 3.67
CA GLN A 451 36.83 13.33 3.07
C GLN A 451 36.69 14.74 3.63
N LEU A 452 35.46 15.22 3.83
CA LEU A 452 35.20 16.50 4.47
C LEU A 452 35.82 16.58 5.88
N ASN A 453 35.66 15.51 6.67
CA ASN A 453 36.24 15.44 8.02
C ASN A 453 37.78 15.42 8.00
N LYS A 454 38.39 14.76 7.01
CA LYS A 454 39.87 14.72 6.86
C LYS A 454 40.45 16.07 6.47
N ALA A 455 39.74 16.82 5.63
CA ALA A 455 40.12 18.16 5.20
C ALA A 455 39.84 19.23 6.28
N GLY A 456 39.53 18.85 7.52
CA GLY A 456 39.28 19.80 8.60
C GLY A 456 38.12 20.77 8.34
N PHE A 457 37.17 20.41 7.47
CA PHE A 457 36.12 21.31 6.97
C PHE A 457 36.65 22.53 6.20
N GLN A 458 37.80 22.43 5.54
CA GLN A 458 38.37 23.45 4.67
C GLN A 458 38.23 23.04 3.20
N LEU A 459 37.79 23.98 2.37
CA LEU A 459 37.57 23.73 0.93
C LEU A 459 38.87 23.49 0.17
N GLU A 460 39.97 24.17 0.53
CA GLU A 460 41.25 24.01 -0.17
C GLU A 460 41.91 22.65 0.08
N GLU A 461 41.64 22.02 1.23
CA GLU A 461 42.23 20.73 1.62
C GLU A 461 41.41 19.52 1.14
N LEU A 462 40.25 19.75 0.52
CA LEU A 462 39.36 18.70 0.04
C LEU A 462 39.95 17.99 -1.19
N SER A 463 40.12 16.67 -1.07
CA SER A 463 40.64 15.82 -2.13
C SER A 463 39.84 14.51 -2.24
N ASN A 464 39.94 13.84 -3.39
CA ASN A 464 39.33 12.52 -3.65
C ASN A 464 37.80 12.46 -3.52
N THR A 465 37.10 13.59 -3.71
CA THR A 465 35.63 13.65 -3.70
C THR A 465 35.01 13.22 -5.02
N GLU A 466 35.67 13.53 -6.14
CA GLU A 466 35.24 13.23 -7.51
C GLU A 466 34.86 11.75 -7.69
N LYS A 467 35.71 10.83 -7.19
CA LYS A 467 35.43 9.39 -7.24
C LYS A 467 34.12 9.01 -6.56
N HIS A 468 33.78 9.66 -5.45
CA HIS A 468 32.57 9.36 -4.69
C HIS A 468 31.34 10.03 -5.31
N LEU A 469 31.50 11.22 -5.89
CA LEU A 469 30.46 11.90 -6.67
C LEU A 469 30.12 11.13 -7.95
N ALA A 470 31.13 10.71 -8.71
CA ALA A 470 30.94 9.85 -9.88
C ALA A 470 30.20 8.54 -9.53
N GLY A 471 30.46 7.98 -8.34
CA GLY A 471 29.72 6.81 -7.87
C GLY A 471 28.26 7.07 -7.47
N LEU A 472 27.88 8.33 -7.20
CA LEU A 472 26.48 8.73 -7.05
C LEU A 472 25.83 8.95 -8.42
N GLU A 473 26.58 9.50 -9.39
CA GLU A 473 26.11 9.70 -10.77
C GLU A 473 25.91 8.38 -11.53
N GLU A 474 26.81 7.41 -11.37
CA GLU A 474 26.70 6.06 -11.97
C GLU A 474 25.47 5.30 -11.45
N HIS A 475 25.07 5.59 -10.22
CA HIS A 475 23.89 5.01 -9.58
C HIS A 475 22.94 6.12 -9.17
N PRO A 476 22.18 6.74 -10.10
CA PRO A 476 21.30 7.84 -9.79
C PRO A 476 20.24 7.45 -8.76
N PHE A 477 19.65 8.48 -8.13
CA PHE A 477 18.58 8.32 -7.17
C PHE A 477 17.47 7.43 -7.73
N PHE A 478 17.02 6.49 -6.90
CA PHE A 478 15.96 5.56 -7.25
C PHE A 478 15.21 5.18 -5.99
N TYR A 479 13.89 5.35 -5.99
CA TYR A 479 13.05 5.10 -4.84
C TYR A 479 11.71 4.49 -5.23
N ARG A 480 11.52 3.23 -4.85
CA ARG A 480 10.34 2.46 -5.21
C ARG A 480 9.40 2.19 -4.01
N GLY A 481 9.62 2.89 -2.90
CA GLY A 481 8.90 2.74 -1.64
C GLY A 481 9.64 1.90 -0.59
N LEU A 482 10.77 1.28 -0.95
CA LEU A 482 11.59 0.50 -0.01
C LEU A 482 12.39 1.43 0.91
N ALA A 483 12.33 1.19 2.21
CA ALA A 483 13.05 2.02 3.19
C ALA A 483 14.55 2.14 2.88
N SER A 484 15.19 1.06 2.42
CA SER A 484 16.63 1.02 2.08
C SER A 484 17.04 2.02 1.00
N GLU A 485 16.11 2.42 0.14
CA GLU A 485 16.30 3.32 -1.00
C GLU A 485 15.96 4.79 -0.65
N LEU A 486 15.50 5.07 0.57
CA LEU A 486 14.98 6.38 0.94
C LEU A 486 16.08 7.45 1.02
N GLU A 487 15.91 8.51 0.24
CA GLU A 487 16.67 9.77 0.33
C GLU A 487 15.69 10.94 0.45
N ILE A 488 15.64 11.61 1.61
CA ILE A 488 14.73 12.75 1.82
C ILE A 488 15.17 13.96 0.98
N ILE A 489 16.48 14.17 0.90
CA ILE A 489 17.12 15.14 0.03
C ILE A 489 18.18 14.36 -0.76
N PRO A 490 18.26 14.49 -2.10
CA PRO A 490 19.27 13.81 -2.89
C PRO A 490 20.68 14.08 -2.34
N TYR A 491 21.51 13.04 -2.29
CA TYR A 491 22.86 13.17 -1.72
C TYR A 491 23.74 14.20 -2.45
N GLU A 492 23.55 14.36 -3.75
CA GLU A 492 24.21 15.36 -4.58
C GLU A 492 23.85 16.78 -4.10
N LYS A 493 22.56 17.02 -3.83
CA LYS A 493 22.07 18.30 -3.28
C LYS A 493 22.55 18.53 -1.84
N LEU A 494 22.49 17.49 -1.00
CA LEU A 494 23.02 17.57 0.37
C LEU A 494 24.50 17.92 0.37
N TRP A 495 25.29 17.33 -0.53
CA TRP A 495 26.70 17.66 -0.69
C TRP A 495 26.90 19.13 -1.07
N GLY A 496 26.09 19.65 -2.00
CA GLY A 496 26.07 21.08 -2.32
C GLY A 496 25.80 21.97 -1.10
N TYR A 497 24.84 21.60 -0.24
CA TYR A 497 24.59 22.33 1.01
C TYR A 497 25.77 22.27 1.97
N LEU A 498 26.39 21.10 2.13
CA LEU A 498 27.57 20.94 2.99
C LEU A 498 28.70 21.88 2.55
N LEU A 499 29.00 21.94 1.26
CA LEU A 499 30.01 22.85 0.71
C LEU A 499 29.65 24.32 0.88
N SER A 500 28.36 24.69 0.84
CA SER A 500 27.92 26.08 1.03
C SER A 500 28.18 26.62 2.44
N TYR A 501 28.30 25.76 3.46
CA TYR A 501 28.67 26.19 4.82
C TYR A 501 30.16 26.49 5.00
N LEU A 502 30.99 26.07 4.04
CA LEU A 502 32.45 26.19 4.10
C LEU A 502 32.96 27.38 3.27
N LYS A 503 32.06 28.01 2.50
CA LYS A 503 32.29 29.30 1.84
C LYS A 503 31.92 30.41 2.80
#